data_AF-A0A0A2CM86-F1
#
_entry.id   AF-A0A0A2CM86-F1
#
_cell.length_a   1.000
_cell.length_b   1.000
_cell.length_c   1.000
_cell.angle_alpha   90.00
_cell.angle_beta   90.00
_cell.angle_gamma   90.00
#
_symmetry.space_group_name_H-M   'P 1'
#
loop_
_entity.id
_entity.type
_entity.pdbx_description
1 polymer ?
#
loop_
_entity_poly.entity_id
_entity_poly.type
_entity_poly.pdbx_seq_one_letter_code
_entity_poly.pdbx_strand_id
1 'polypeptide(L)'
;MSLQPLAARVGRYGLVGLAAAAIHATLLVLMAKLIPFWLSNLSGFLAASLVSYLGHALYTFRTETTGQRFARRWLLLQFSVNVSVSALLPLALSPWASLPITTVMLVFTPTLLNALIWSRAARFSMRRHQRSNKTKPQLHADDLGLTNATNTAILALAAARQLDSASLLVNGNAVEAAIEQCKNCPSLQLCLHLCLSEGRAVAAPQQVSELIDDAGRLKCSFGTLMLASCLPKNSPRRRRLERQLRCELNSQIQRFRELTGLTIIAIDGHQHVHLVPIVLDVILELAPEQGISWLRTTAEPLPTGLSSRYWLTALTNGGWLKWLVLQNLTRMALPRLGKALVATNARFAGVLFTGQMVDAPLKAAWQELKSVSFSPPQTQPLLLSHPAAPLKPEEINKGLTDFPLSRTFFSSSWRQLEWQAVKKLQASASTQSEP
;
A
#
# COMPACT_ATOMS: atom_id res chain seq x y z
N MET A 1 11.73 -30.67 -1.40
CA MET A 1 12.03 -30.14 -0.06
C MET A 1 11.62 -31.17 0.97
N SER A 2 12.54 -31.64 1.82
CA SER A 2 12.22 -32.61 2.86
C SER A 2 11.28 -31.98 3.88
N LEU A 3 10.08 -32.55 4.02
CA LEU A 3 9.17 -32.23 5.11
C LEU A 3 9.81 -32.75 6.39
N GLN A 4 10.61 -31.92 7.07
CA GLN A 4 11.03 -32.28 8.41
C GLN A 4 9.78 -32.45 9.29
N PRO A 5 9.69 -33.55 10.07
CA PRO A 5 8.50 -33.86 10.83
C PRO A 5 8.19 -32.72 11.81
N LEU A 6 6.89 -32.41 11.97
CA LEU A 6 6.38 -31.35 12.83
C LEU A 6 7.02 -31.36 14.23
N ALA A 7 7.30 -32.56 14.77
CA ALA A 7 7.98 -32.78 16.04
C ALA A 7 9.41 -32.19 16.10
N ALA A 8 10.22 -32.38 15.05
CA ALA A 8 11.58 -31.82 14.97
C ALA A 8 11.58 -30.30 14.80
N ARG A 9 10.50 -29.73 14.23
CA ARG A 9 10.27 -28.29 14.18
C ARG A 9 9.91 -27.76 15.58
N VAL A 10 8.91 -28.35 16.22
CA VAL A 10 8.46 -27.97 17.58
C VAL A 10 9.62 -28.06 18.58
N GLY A 11 10.46 -29.10 18.51
CA GLY A 11 11.62 -29.26 19.39
C GLY A 11 12.66 -28.15 19.25
N ARG A 12 12.98 -27.70 18.03
CA ARG A 12 13.96 -26.62 17.80
C ARG A 12 13.45 -25.24 18.22
N TYR A 13 12.17 -24.95 17.96
CA TYR A 13 11.55 -23.73 18.47
C TYR A 13 11.47 -23.75 20.01
N GLY A 14 11.16 -24.90 20.60
CA GLY A 14 11.11 -25.10 22.05
C GLY A 14 12.46 -24.89 22.75
N LEU A 15 13.55 -25.43 22.18
CA LEU A 15 14.91 -25.25 22.71
C LEU A 15 15.34 -23.78 22.78
N VAL A 16 15.07 -23.00 21.73
CA VAL A 16 15.38 -21.56 21.72
C VAL A 16 14.54 -20.82 22.77
N GLY A 17 13.27 -21.20 22.95
CA GLY A 17 12.39 -20.64 23.98
C GLY A 17 12.87 -20.95 25.40
N LEU A 18 13.28 -22.19 25.67
CA LEU A 18 13.81 -22.61 26.98
C LEU A 18 15.11 -21.88 27.33
N ALA A 19 16.02 -21.74 26.36
CA ALA A 19 17.28 -21.00 26.56
C ALA A 19 17.01 -19.53 26.89
N ALA A 20 16.09 -18.88 26.17
CA ALA A 20 15.70 -17.50 26.45
C ALA A 20 15.05 -17.36 27.83
N ALA A 21 14.15 -18.27 28.22
CA ALA A 21 13.50 -18.25 29.52
C ALA A 21 14.50 -18.44 30.68
N ALA A 22 15.47 -19.34 30.53
CA ALA A 22 16.52 -19.57 31.53
C ALA A 22 17.38 -18.32 31.74
N ILE A 23 17.75 -17.62 30.66
CA ILE A 23 18.51 -16.37 30.74
C ILE A 23 17.70 -15.26 31.42
N HIS A 24 16.40 -15.14 31.09
CA HIS A 24 15.52 -14.16 31.75
C HIS A 24 15.43 -14.45 33.25
N ALA A 25 15.12 -15.69 33.64
CA ALA A 25 14.99 -16.08 35.04
C ALA A 25 16.28 -15.83 35.83
N THR A 26 17.43 -16.20 35.25
CA THR A 26 18.74 -16.03 35.87
C THR A 26 19.06 -14.55 36.11
N LEU A 27 18.89 -13.70 35.09
CA LEU A 27 19.15 -12.27 35.22
C LEU A 27 18.16 -11.59 36.16
N LEU A 28 16.88 -11.97 36.09
CA LEU A 28 15.84 -11.43 36.96
C LEU A 28 16.18 -11.67 38.44
N VAL A 29 16.61 -12.88 38.80
CA VAL A 29 16.95 -13.25 40.19
C VAL A 29 18.28 -12.66 40.64
N LEU A 30 19.31 -12.72 39.80
CA LEU A 30 20.65 -12.26 40.17
C LEU A 30 20.76 -10.74 40.20
N MET A 31 20.20 -10.04 39.21
CA MET A 31 20.27 -8.58 39.16
C MET A 31 19.27 -7.90 40.11
N ALA A 32 18.19 -8.57 40.52
CA ALA A 32 17.28 -8.01 41.54
C ALA A 32 17.96 -7.81 42.90
N LYS A 33 19.14 -8.41 43.12
CA LYS A 33 19.99 -8.17 44.29
C LYS A 33 20.79 -6.86 44.20
N LEU A 34 20.94 -6.29 43.01
CA LEU A 34 21.84 -5.17 42.72
C LEU A 34 21.10 -3.92 42.21
N ILE A 35 19.97 -4.10 41.53
CA ILE A 35 19.18 -3.04 40.91
C ILE A 35 17.68 -3.22 41.20
N PRO A 36 16.86 -2.17 41.08
CA PRO A 36 15.42 -2.26 41.29
C PRO A 36 14.79 -3.39 40.46
N PHE A 37 13.84 -4.11 41.05
CA PHE A 37 13.22 -5.30 40.45
C PHE A 37 12.68 -5.06 39.03
N TRP A 38 12.10 -3.87 38.78
CA TRP A 38 11.60 -3.51 37.45
C TRP A 38 12.73 -3.38 36.41
N LEU A 39 13.90 -2.87 36.82
CA LEU A 39 15.06 -2.72 35.94
C LEU A 39 15.76 -4.06 35.72
N SER A 40 15.79 -4.93 36.74
CA SER A 40 16.22 -6.32 36.64
C SER A 40 15.37 -7.11 35.64
N ASN A 41 14.04 -6.95 35.74
CA ASN A 41 13.10 -7.57 34.81
C ASN A 41 13.31 -7.09 33.37
N LEU A 42 13.44 -5.79 33.16
CA LEU A 42 13.70 -5.22 31.84
C LEU A 42 15.03 -5.73 31.24
N SER A 43 16.08 -5.79 32.04
CA SER A 43 17.40 -6.26 31.62
C SER A 43 17.40 -7.74 31.25
N GLY A 44 16.81 -8.58 32.11
CA GLY A 44 16.64 -10.01 31.84
C GLY A 44 15.81 -10.27 30.58
N PHE A 45 14.77 -9.47 30.38
CA PHE A 45 13.94 -9.51 29.18
C PHE A 45 14.71 -9.15 27.90
N LEU A 46 15.49 -8.06 27.90
CA LEU A 46 16.27 -7.63 26.74
C LEU A 46 17.30 -8.68 26.32
N ALA A 47 18.00 -9.27 27.30
CA ALA A 47 18.95 -10.35 27.07
C ALA A 47 18.28 -11.62 26.51
N ALA A 48 17.16 -12.03 27.10
CA ALA A 48 16.37 -13.17 26.61
C ALA A 48 15.85 -12.96 25.19
N SER A 49 15.44 -11.73 24.85
CA SER A 49 15.02 -11.38 23.49
C SER A 49 16.14 -11.44 22.47
N LEU A 50 17.34 -10.99 22.82
CA LEU A 50 18.51 -11.09 21.96
C LEU A 50 18.87 -12.55 21.69
N VAL A 51 18.85 -13.39 22.72
CA VAL A 51 19.13 -14.84 22.60
C VAL A 51 18.05 -15.53 21.77
N SER A 52 16.77 -15.22 22.01
CA SER A 52 15.65 -15.74 21.21
C SER A 52 15.80 -15.34 19.74
N TYR A 53 16.16 -14.09 19.46
CA TYR A 53 16.37 -13.59 18.11
C TYR A 53 17.54 -14.29 17.40
N LEU A 54 18.71 -14.35 18.04
CA LEU A 54 19.90 -15.00 17.46
C LEU A 54 19.66 -16.50 17.28
N GLY A 55 19.06 -17.15 18.27
CA GLY A 55 18.70 -18.57 18.20
C GLY A 55 17.77 -18.85 17.03
N HIS A 56 16.70 -18.06 16.87
CA HIS A 56 15.81 -18.25 15.73
C HIS A 56 16.47 -17.88 14.40
N ALA A 57 17.25 -16.80 14.32
CA ALA A 57 17.91 -16.37 13.09
C ALA A 57 18.95 -17.37 12.58
N LEU A 58 19.75 -17.95 13.48
CA LEU A 58 20.87 -18.82 13.15
C LEU A 58 20.45 -20.29 13.04
N TYR A 59 19.59 -20.76 13.95
CA TYR A 59 19.30 -22.18 14.11
C TYR A 59 17.96 -22.59 13.51
N THR A 60 16.92 -21.77 13.66
CA THR A 60 15.57 -22.14 13.20
C THR A 60 15.31 -21.70 11.76
N PHE A 61 15.47 -20.41 11.45
CA PHE A 61 15.09 -19.83 10.15
C PHE A 61 16.05 -20.14 9.02
N ARG A 62 17.36 -20.21 9.27
CA ARG A 62 18.36 -20.50 8.22
C ARG A 62 18.08 -21.81 7.48
N THR A 63 17.50 -22.79 8.19
CA THR A 63 17.12 -24.10 7.65
C THR A 63 15.79 -24.09 6.88
N GLU A 64 14.90 -23.12 7.14
CA GLU A 64 13.56 -23.07 6.55
C GLU A 64 13.40 -22.03 5.43
N THR A 65 14.24 -20.99 5.38
CA THR A 65 14.07 -19.84 4.46
C THR A 65 15.13 -19.74 3.36
N THR A 66 15.96 -20.78 3.18
CA THR A 66 17.00 -20.85 2.13
C THR A 66 17.85 -19.56 2.03
N GLY A 67 18.18 -18.94 3.17
CA GLY A 67 19.02 -17.74 3.22
C GLY A 67 18.33 -16.39 2.95
N GLN A 68 17.00 -16.33 2.76
CA GLN A 68 16.33 -15.03 2.63
C GLN A 68 16.28 -14.24 3.96
N ARG A 69 16.44 -12.92 3.85
CA ARG A 69 16.40 -11.99 5.00
C ARG A 69 15.02 -12.01 5.65
N PHE A 70 14.98 -12.44 6.91
CA PHE A 70 13.77 -12.51 7.73
C PHE A 70 13.03 -11.15 7.77
N ALA A 71 11.69 -11.18 7.81
CA ALA A 71 10.87 -9.98 7.84
C ALA A 71 11.01 -9.27 9.20
N ARG A 72 11.89 -8.27 9.25
CA ARG A 72 12.26 -7.45 10.43
C ARG A 72 11.07 -6.89 11.22
N ARG A 73 9.89 -6.76 10.61
CA ARG A 73 8.64 -6.35 11.29
C ARG A 73 8.22 -7.27 12.44
N TRP A 74 8.47 -8.59 12.34
CA TRP A 74 8.12 -9.52 13.42
C TRP A 74 9.03 -9.35 14.63
N LEU A 75 10.30 -8.99 14.39
CA LEU A 75 11.25 -8.64 15.45
C LEU A 75 10.84 -7.35 16.16
N LEU A 76 10.45 -6.31 15.41
CA LEU A 76 9.97 -5.07 15.99
C LEU A 76 8.69 -5.29 16.81
N LEU A 77 7.72 -6.05 16.28
CA LEU A 77 6.51 -6.41 17.00
C LEU A 77 6.83 -7.16 18.30
N GLN A 78 7.71 -8.16 18.22
CA GLN A 78 8.16 -8.93 19.38
C GLN A 78 8.78 -8.02 20.45
N PHE A 79 9.70 -7.15 20.04
CA PHE A 79 10.38 -6.23 20.93
C PHE A 79 9.38 -5.27 21.59
N SER A 80 8.48 -4.65 20.82
CA SER A 80 7.46 -3.74 21.34
C SER A 80 6.51 -4.44 22.31
N VAL A 81 5.92 -5.59 21.92
CA VAL A 81 5.00 -6.35 22.78
C VAL A 81 5.66 -6.69 24.10
N ASN A 82 6.89 -7.17 24.05
CA ASN A 82 7.53 -7.65 25.26
C ASN A 82 8.10 -6.53 26.14
N VAL A 83 8.56 -5.41 25.58
CA VAL A 83 8.90 -4.23 26.39
C VAL A 83 7.65 -3.75 27.12
N SER A 84 6.51 -3.66 26.43
CA SER A 84 5.24 -3.29 27.05
C SER A 84 4.81 -4.28 28.14
N VAL A 85 4.87 -5.59 27.88
CA VAL A 85 4.54 -6.62 28.88
C VAL A 85 5.50 -6.56 30.07
N SER A 86 6.81 -6.40 29.84
CA SER A 86 7.80 -6.35 30.91
C SER A 86 7.66 -5.10 31.79
N ALA A 87 7.15 -4.00 31.24
CA ALA A 87 6.88 -2.77 31.98
C ALA A 87 5.52 -2.81 32.71
N LEU A 88 4.47 -3.33 32.08
CA LEU A 88 3.10 -3.25 32.58
C LEU A 88 2.68 -4.44 33.45
N LEU A 89 3.16 -5.65 33.15
CA LEU A 89 2.78 -6.86 33.86
C LEU A 89 3.15 -6.84 35.35
N PRO A 90 4.32 -6.33 35.78
CA PRO A 90 4.63 -6.17 37.21
C PRO A 90 3.62 -5.29 37.94
N LEU A 91 3.15 -4.21 37.31
CA LEU A 91 2.18 -3.29 37.89
C LEU A 91 0.82 -3.96 38.09
N ALA A 92 0.43 -4.84 37.16
CA ALA A 92 -0.82 -5.60 37.24
C ALA A 92 -0.77 -6.76 38.27
N LEU A 93 0.40 -7.38 38.47
CA LEU A 93 0.58 -8.51 39.40
C LEU A 93 0.85 -8.08 40.84
N SER A 94 1.44 -6.89 41.04
CA SER A 94 1.83 -6.29 42.32
C SER A 94 0.80 -6.45 43.46
N PRO A 95 -0.52 -6.26 43.24
CA PRO A 95 -1.47 -6.30 44.36
C PRO A 95 -1.91 -7.72 44.79
N TRP A 96 -1.57 -8.79 44.06
CA TRP A 96 -2.19 -10.12 44.26
C TRP A 96 -1.23 -11.31 44.18
N ALA A 97 0.03 -11.13 43.76
CA ALA A 97 0.95 -12.23 43.48
C ALA A 97 2.17 -12.25 44.41
N SER A 98 2.52 -13.44 44.91
CA SER A 98 3.78 -13.65 45.64
C SER A 98 5.00 -13.53 44.71
N LEU A 99 6.18 -13.31 45.28
CA LEU A 99 7.42 -13.16 44.51
C LEU A 99 7.69 -14.36 43.55
N PRO A 100 7.51 -15.64 43.95
CA PRO A 100 7.68 -16.77 43.03
C PRO A 100 6.66 -16.78 41.88
N ILE A 101 5.40 -16.48 42.18
CA ILE A 101 4.32 -16.42 41.18
C ILE A 101 4.60 -15.29 40.18
N THR A 102 5.04 -14.13 40.68
CA THR A 102 5.43 -12.98 39.87
C THR A 102 6.59 -13.32 38.94
N THR A 103 7.64 -13.97 39.45
CA THR A 103 8.78 -14.42 38.64
C THR A 103 8.35 -15.39 37.54
N VAL A 104 7.52 -16.39 37.85
CA VAL A 104 7.01 -17.34 36.86
C VAL A 104 6.21 -16.62 35.77
N MET A 105 5.29 -15.73 36.14
CA MET A 105 4.46 -14.99 35.19
C MET A 105 5.28 -14.05 34.29
N LEU A 106 6.29 -13.37 34.85
CA LEU A 106 7.16 -12.46 34.12
C LEU A 106 8.08 -13.17 33.12
N VAL A 107 8.48 -14.41 33.39
CA VAL A 107 9.28 -15.22 32.46
C VAL A 107 8.40 -15.93 31.44
N PHE A 108 7.28 -16.51 31.88
CA PHE A 108 6.41 -17.32 31.03
C PHE A 108 5.63 -16.49 30.01
N THR A 109 5.09 -15.33 30.41
CA THR A 109 4.20 -14.53 29.54
C THR A 109 4.93 -14.02 28.28
N PRO A 110 6.10 -13.36 28.37
CA PRO A 110 6.86 -12.95 27.18
C PRO A 110 7.32 -14.15 26.34
N THR A 111 7.70 -15.26 26.98
CA THR A 111 8.12 -16.49 26.28
C THR A 111 6.98 -17.11 25.46
N LEU A 112 5.77 -17.18 26.02
CA LEU A 112 4.59 -17.65 25.33
C LEU A 112 4.19 -16.72 24.19
N LEU A 113 4.18 -15.40 24.43
CA LEU A 113 3.89 -14.40 23.40
C LEU A 113 4.91 -14.48 22.25
N ASN A 114 6.19 -14.64 22.56
CA ASN A 114 7.24 -14.90 21.57
C ASN A 114 6.91 -16.14 20.75
N ALA A 115 6.62 -17.28 21.38
CA ALA A 115 6.28 -18.51 20.67
C ALA A 115 5.07 -18.33 19.73
N LEU A 116 4.04 -17.59 20.15
CA LEU A 116 2.88 -17.27 19.32
C LEU A 116 3.24 -16.37 18.14
N ILE A 117 4.02 -15.31 18.37
CA ILE A 117 4.52 -14.39 17.32
C ILE A 117 5.35 -15.17 16.31
N TRP A 118 6.28 -16.00 16.76
CA TRP A 118 7.14 -16.82 15.91
C TRP A 118 6.37 -17.89 15.13
N SER A 119 5.41 -18.56 15.76
CA SER A 119 4.49 -19.50 15.09
C SER A 119 3.66 -18.80 14.00
N ARG A 120 3.21 -17.57 14.26
CA ARG A 120 2.50 -16.76 13.26
C ARG A 120 3.43 -16.31 12.13
N ALA A 121 4.66 -15.90 12.45
CA ALA A 121 5.68 -15.52 11.47
C ALA A 121 6.06 -16.69 10.55
N ALA A 122 6.27 -17.89 11.11
CA ALA A 122 6.58 -19.11 10.36
C ALA A 122 5.42 -19.50 9.43
N ARG A 123 4.17 -19.48 9.92
CA ARG A 123 2.98 -19.73 9.08
C ARG A 123 2.81 -18.69 7.98
N PHE A 124 3.11 -17.42 8.26
CA PHE A 124 3.10 -16.35 7.27
C PHE A 124 4.15 -16.62 6.17
N SER A 125 5.37 -16.99 6.56
CA SER A 125 6.46 -17.31 5.63
C SER A 125 6.16 -18.54 4.77
N MET A 126 5.65 -19.62 5.37
CA MET A 126 5.27 -20.85 4.64
C MET A 126 4.14 -20.61 3.64
N ARG A 127 3.07 -19.90 4.05
CA ARG A 127 1.97 -19.55 3.14
C ARG A 127 2.45 -18.70 1.97
N ARG A 128 3.40 -17.79 2.20
CA ARG A 128 4.03 -16.99 1.16
C ARG A 128 4.78 -17.88 0.17
N HIS A 129 5.59 -18.81 0.66
CA HIS A 129 6.44 -19.67 -0.17
C HIS A 129 5.63 -20.66 -1.02
N GLN A 130 4.59 -21.27 -0.45
CA GLN A 130 3.67 -22.14 -1.19
C GLN A 130 2.84 -21.38 -2.25
N ARG A 131 2.75 -20.06 -2.15
CA ARG A 131 1.94 -19.20 -3.03
C ARG A 131 2.75 -18.33 -3.98
N SER A 132 4.08 -18.23 -3.84
CA SER A 132 4.91 -17.21 -4.51
C SER A 132 5.03 -17.34 -6.04
N ASN A 133 4.28 -18.26 -6.66
CA ASN A 133 4.26 -18.45 -8.11
C ASN A 133 2.85 -18.61 -8.71
N LYS A 134 1.77 -18.26 -7.99
CA LYS A 134 0.41 -18.54 -8.50
C LYS A 134 -0.29 -17.36 -9.20
N THR A 135 0.15 -16.12 -8.99
CA THR A 135 -0.54 -14.93 -9.53
C THR A 135 0.45 -13.94 -10.14
N LYS A 136 0.19 -13.54 -11.39
CA LYS A 136 0.87 -12.42 -12.05
C LYS A 136 0.13 -11.13 -11.66
N PRO A 137 0.77 -10.18 -10.95
CA PRO A 137 0.18 -8.86 -10.71
C PRO A 137 0.06 -8.09 -12.03
N GLN A 138 -0.92 -7.20 -12.12
CA GLN A 138 -1.07 -6.27 -13.22
C GLN A 138 -0.16 -5.06 -13.01
N LEU A 139 0.53 -4.64 -14.07
CA LEU A 139 1.24 -3.37 -14.13
C LEU A 139 0.30 -2.28 -14.60
N HIS A 140 0.29 -1.18 -13.85
CA HIS A 140 -0.60 -0.06 -14.05
C HIS A 140 0.16 1.26 -14.02
N ALA A 141 -0.23 2.20 -14.88
CA ALA A 141 0.36 3.53 -14.94
C ALA A 141 -0.70 4.62 -14.76
N ASP A 142 -0.47 5.54 -13.84
CA ASP A 142 -1.32 6.73 -13.66
C ASP A 142 -0.90 7.86 -14.61
N ASP A 143 -1.79 8.85 -14.76
CA ASP A 143 -1.58 10.13 -15.45
C ASP A 143 -1.55 10.10 -17.00
N LEU A 144 -2.10 9.07 -17.65
CA LEU A 144 -2.26 9.09 -19.11
C LEU A 144 -3.15 10.28 -19.52
N GLY A 145 -2.76 11.02 -20.56
CA GLY A 145 -3.45 12.24 -21.00
C GLY A 145 -2.95 13.52 -20.36
N LEU A 146 -2.08 13.47 -19.35
CA LEU A 146 -1.56 14.67 -18.70
C LEU A 146 -0.68 15.52 -19.62
N THR A 147 0.39 14.92 -20.16
CA THR A 147 1.37 15.55 -21.07
C THR A 147 1.78 14.58 -22.17
N ASN A 148 2.32 15.09 -23.28
CA ASN A 148 2.83 14.24 -24.36
C ASN A 148 4.01 13.37 -23.89
N ALA A 149 4.85 13.87 -23.01
CA ALA A 149 5.93 13.08 -22.41
C ALA A 149 5.39 11.91 -21.56
N THR A 150 4.31 12.12 -20.81
CA THR A 150 3.65 11.06 -20.04
C THR A 150 3.01 10.02 -20.99
N ASN A 151 2.26 10.48 -21.98
CA ASN A 151 1.66 9.63 -23.03
C ASN A 151 2.72 8.76 -23.71
N THR A 152 3.85 9.37 -24.11
CA THR A 152 4.95 8.68 -24.80
C THR A 152 5.47 7.50 -23.99
N ALA A 153 5.70 7.67 -22.69
CA ALA A 153 6.24 6.60 -21.86
C ALA A 153 5.24 5.49 -21.59
N ILE A 154 4.00 5.85 -21.21
CA ILE A 154 2.93 4.89 -20.93
C ILE A 154 2.61 4.06 -22.17
N LEU A 155 2.45 4.71 -23.33
CA LEU A 155 2.07 4.04 -24.56
C LEU A 155 3.24 3.26 -25.18
N ALA A 156 4.49 3.67 -24.97
CA ALA A 156 5.65 2.85 -25.31
C ALA A 156 5.70 1.55 -24.50
N LEU A 157 5.35 1.59 -23.20
CA LEU A 157 5.24 0.37 -22.39
C LEU A 157 4.07 -0.50 -22.84
N ALA A 158 2.93 0.11 -23.15
CA ALA A 158 1.74 -0.61 -23.63
C ALA A 158 2.00 -1.30 -24.98
N ALA A 159 2.60 -0.60 -25.96
CA ALA A 159 2.97 -1.16 -27.26
C ALA A 159 3.95 -2.33 -27.13
N ALA A 160 4.87 -2.26 -26.16
CA ALA A 160 5.79 -3.34 -25.84
C ALA A 160 5.16 -4.48 -24.99
N ARG A 161 3.85 -4.43 -24.70
CA ARG A 161 3.13 -5.36 -23.80
C ARG A 161 3.74 -5.48 -22.40
N GLN A 162 4.34 -4.39 -21.93
CA GLN A 162 4.94 -4.28 -20.60
C GLN A 162 4.02 -3.59 -19.59
N LEU A 163 2.84 -3.14 -20.02
CA LEU A 163 1.84 -2.48 -19.20
C LEU A 163 0.47 -3.10 -19.49
N ASP A 164 -0.30 -3.43 -18.44
CA ASP A 164 -1.59 -4.08 -18.58
C ASP A 164 -2.75 -3.06 -18.60
N SER A 165 -2.60 -1.97 -17.84
CA SER A 165 -3.63 -0.93 -17.74
C SER A 165 -3.05 0.47 -17.49
N ALA A 166 -3.83 1.50 -17.77
CA ALA A 166 -3.48 2.88 -17.49
C ALA A 166 -4.70 3.70 -17.05
N SER A 167 -4.45 4.71 -16.21
CA SER A 167 -5.47 5.64 -15.74
C SER A 167 -5.43 6.94 -16.54
N LEU A 168 -6.55 7.23 -17.19
CA LEU A 168 -6.73 8.35 -18.10
C LEU A 168 -7.29 9.57 -17.36
N LEU A 169 -6.52 10.66 -17.36
CA LEU A 169 -6.97 11.99 -16.95
C LEU A 169 -7.76 12.62 -18.09
N VAL A 170 -9.08 12.59 -17.99
CA VAL A 170 -9.98 13.15 -19.02
C VAL A 170 -9.92 14.67 -19.14
N ASN A 171 -9.42 15.34 -18.10
CA ASN A 171 -9.16 16.77 -18.07
C ASN A 171 -7.67 17.11 -18.28
N GLY A 172 -6.86 16.12 -18.67
CA GLY A 172 -5.44 16.31 -18.99
C GLY A 172 -5.24 17.07 -20.29
N ASN A 173 -4.18 17.87 -20.36
CA ASN A 173 -3.91 18.76 -21.50
C ASN A 173 -3.49 18.03 -22.79
N ALA A 174 -3.17 16.73 -22.71
CA ALA A 174 -2.78 15.89 -23.82
C ALA A 174 -3.70 14.67 -23.97
N VAL A 175 -4.95 14.74 -23.50
CA VAL A 175 -5.89 13.60 -23.50
C VAL A 175 -6.29 13.20 -24.93
N GLU A 176 -6.53 14.14 -25.83
CA GLU A 176 -6.88 13.85 -27.22
C GLU A 176 -5.75 13.10 -27.92
N ALA A 177 -4.51 13.56 -27.72
CA ALA A 177 -3.32 12.89 -28.25
C ALA A 177 -3.14 11.49 -27.65
N ALA A 178 -3.42 11.31 -26.35
CA ALA A 178 -3.36 10.00 -25.70
C ALA A 178 -4.34 9.02 -26.33
N ILE A 179 -5.60 9.44 -26.54
CA ILE A 179 -6.65 8.59 -27.12
C ILE A 179 -6.33 8.21 -28.56
N GLU A 180 -5.85 9.14 -29.38
CA GLU A 180 -5.46 8.83 -30.75
C GLU A 180 -4.35 7.76 -30.80
N GLN A 181 -3.34 7.90 -29.94
CA GLN A 181 -2.25 6.94 -29.86
C GLN A 181 -2.68 5.60 -29.22
N CYS A 182 -3.67 5.60 -28.31
CA CYS A 182 -4.21 4.37 -27.70
C CYS A 182 -4.84 3.43 -28.73
N LYS A 183 -5.29 3.91 -29.89
CA LYS A 183 -5.79 3.06 -30.98
C LYS A 183 -4.76 2.03 -31.45
N ASN A 184 -3.47 2.33 -31.29
CA ASN A 184 -2.36 1.41 -31.60
C ASN A 184 -2.06 0.39 -30.48
N CYS A 185 -2.74 0.51 -29.33
CA CYS A 185 -2.55 -0.33 -28.15
C CYS A 185 -3.88 -0.93 -27.66
N PRO A 186 -4.62 -1.71 -28.48
CA PRO A 186 -5.98 -2.17 -28.14
C PRO A 186 -6.05 -3.10 -26.92
N SER A 187 -4.92 -3.68 -26.49
CA SER A 187 -4.86 -4.49 -25.27
C SER A 187 -4.73 -3.70 -23.98
N LEU A 188 -4.46 -2.39 -24.05
CA LEU A 188 -4.30 -1.54 -22.87
C LEU A 188 -5.67 -1.24 -22.26
N GLN A 189 -5.90 -1.69 -21.02
CA GLN A 189 -7.13 -1.40 -20.32
C GLN A 189 -7.10 0.03 -19.75
N LEU A 190 -8.13 0.81 -20.02
CA LEU A 190 -8.24 2.19 -19.55
C LEU A 190 -9.16 2.26 -18.32
N CYS A 191 -8.72 3.04 -17.33
CA CYS A 191 -9.47 3.38 -16.13
C CYS A 191 -9.66 4.91 -16.10
N LEU A 192 -10.81 5.39 -15.63
CA LEU A 192 -11.00 6.82 -15.41
C LEU A 192 -10.18 7.26 -14.20
N HIS A 193 -9.21 8.17 -14.44
CA HIS A 193 -8.43 8.81 -13.39
C HIS A 193 -9.17 10.03 -12.84
N LEU A 194 -10.05 9.82 -11.87
CA LEU A 194 -10.86 10.90 -11.32
C LEU A 194 -9.97 11.98 -10.69
N CYS A 195 -10.06 13.22 -11.17
CA CYS A 195 -9.31 14.35 -10.61
C CYS A 195 -10.27 15.38 -10.00
N LEU A 196 -9.94 15.89 -8.81
CA LEU A 196 -10.72 16.93 -8.12
C LEU A 196 -9.85 18.06 -7.56
N SER A 197 -8.53 17.94 -7.64
CA SER A 197 -7.59 18.84 -6.96
C SER A 197 -6.90 19.83 -7.90
N GLU A 198 -6.89 19.55 -9.19
CA GLU A 198 -6.26 20.37 -10.23
C GLU A 198 -6.77 19.96 -11.63
N GLY A 199 -6.32 20.65 -12.66
CA GLY A 199 -6.88 20.58 -14.00
C GLY A 199 -8.16 21.40 -14.10
N ARG A 200 -8.62 21.66 -15.33
CA ARG A 200 -9.92 22.32 -15.54
C ARG A 200 -11.06 21.38 -15.17
N ALA A 201 -12.15 21.94 -14.63
CA ALA A 201 -13.38 21.18 -14.45
C ALA A 201 -13.96 20.79 -15.82
N VAL A 202 -14.57 19.61 -15.89
CA VAL A 202 -15.30 19.17 -17.10
C VAL A 202 -16.73 19.70 -17.08
N ALA A 203 -17.34 19.80 -15.89
CA ALA A 203 -18.66 20.38 -15.75
C ALA A 203 -18.66 21.89 -16.03
N ALA A 204 -19.84 22.41 -16.39
CA ALA A 204 -20.01 23.86 -16.56
C ALA A 204 -19.71 24.60 -15.25
N PRO A 205 -18.89 25.67 -15.26
CA PRO A 205 -18.44 26.36 -14.04
C PRO A 205 -19.55 26.78 -13.07
N GLN A 206 -20.72 27.14 -13.60
CA GLN A 206 -21.89 27.57 -12.82
C GLN A 206 -22.48 26.43 -11.97
N GLN A 207 -22.25 25.17 -12.35
CA GLN A 207 -22.74 23.99 -11.63
C GLN A 207 -21.77 23.53 -10.55
N VAL A 208 -20.50 23.94 -10.62
CA VAL A 208 -19.40 23.44 -9.78
C VAL A 208 -18.55 24.54 -9.14
N SER A 209 -19.16 25.71 -8.87
CA SER A 209 -18.46 26.91 -8.38
C SER A 209 -17.68 26.76 -7.07
N GLU A 210 -18.02 25.79 -6.20
CA GLU A 210 -17.26 25.51 -4.98
C GLU A 210 -16.05 24.59 -5.23
N LEU A 211 -16.08 23.84 -6.34
CA LEU A 211 -15.02 22.91 -6.71
C LEU A 211 -13.89 23.58 -7.49
N ILE A 212 -14.12 24.78 -8.04
CA ILE A 212 -13.19 25.48 -8.93
C ILE A 212 -12.62 26.77 -8.36
N ASP A 213 -11.44 27.16 -8.81
CA ASP A 213 -10.84 28.48 -8.62
C ASP A 213 -11.35 29.49 -9.66
N ASP A 214 -10.87 30.74 -9.57
CA ASP A 214 -11.27 31.82 -10.47
C ASP A 214 -10.85 31.59 -11.94
N ALA A 215 -9.90 30.69 -12.17
CA ALA A 215 -9.46 30.27 -13.50
C ALA A 215 -10.24 29.05 -14.03
N GLY A 216 -11.25 28.56 -13.28
CA GLY A 216 -12.03 27.38 -13.63
C GLY A 216 -11.33 26.05 -13.39
N ARG A 217 -10.22 26.05 -12.63
CA ARG A 217 -9.48 24.83 -12.28
C ARG A 217 -10.01 24.24 -10.99
N LEU A 218 -10.08 22.92 -10.93
CA LEU A 218 -10.44 22.20 -9.73
C LEU A 218 -9.46 22.53 -8.60
N LYS A 219 -9.99 22.71 -7.38
CA LYS A 219 -9.20 23.14 -6.21
C LYS A 219 -9.39 22.25 -4.98
N CYS A 220 -10.12 21.15 -5.10
CA CYS A 220 -10.45 20.28 -3.97
C CYS A 220 -9.32 19.29 -3.67
N SER A 221 -8.40 19.71 -2.80
CA SER A 221 -7.37 18.81 -2.29
C SER A 221 -7.95 17.63 -1.50
N PHE A 222 -7.19 16.53 -1.42
CA PHE A 222 -7.53 15.37 -0.58
C PHE A 222 -7.89 15.77 0.86
N GLY A 223 -7.09 16.66 1.48
CA GLY A 223 -7.32 17.12 2.85
C GLY A 223 -8.62 17.92 2.99
N THR A 224 -8.92 18.79 2.04
CA THR A 224 -10.16 19.58 2.02
C THR A 224 -11.39 18.67 1.93
N LEU A 225 -11.36 17.65 1.07
CA LEU A 225 -12.46 16.69 0.92
C LEU A 225 -12.59 15.77 2.15
N MET A 226 -11.48 15.41 2.79
CA MET A 226 -11.48 14.67 4.06
C MET A 226 -12.17 15.47 5.17
N LEU A 227 -11.84 16.76 5.31
CA LEU A 227 -12.51 17.63 6.29
C LEU A 227 -14.00 17.80 5.97
N ALA A 228 -14.35 17.96 4.69
CA ALA A 228 -15.75 18.03 4.26
C ALA A 228 -16.53 16.74 4.57
N SER A 229 -15.86 15.59 4.57
CA SER A 229 -16.47 14.30 4.93
C SER A 229 -16.92 14.23 6.40
N CYS A 230 -16.33 15.07 7.27
CA CYS A 230 -16.72 15.18 8.69
C CYS A 230 -17.96 16.05 8.92
N LEU A 231 -18.44 16.79 7.90
CA LEU A 231 -19.66 17.57 8.03
C LEU A 231 -20.88 16.65 8.23
N PRO A 232 -21.87 17.04 9.04
CA PRO A 232 -23.11 16.28 9.18
C PRO A 232 -23.81 16.07 7.83
N LYS A 233 -24.35 14.86 7.58
CA LYS A 233 -25.04 14.53 6.31
C LYS A 233 -26.18 15.48 5.95
N ASN A 234 -26.87 16.03 6.95
CA ASN A 234 -27.97 16.97 6.76
C ASN A 234 -27.52 18.43 6.63
N SER A 235 -26.23 18.72 6.74
CA SER A 235 -25.70 20.08 6.59
C SER A 235 -25.96 20.59 5.17
N PRO A 236 -26.54 21.81 5.01
CA PRO A 236 -26.72 22.43 3.70
C PRO A 236 -25.41 22.55 2.91
N ARG A 237 -24.29 22.79 3.61
CA ARG A 237 -22.96 22.89 3.00
C ARG A 237 -22.52 21.56 2.41
N ARG A 238 -22.68 20.46 3.14
CA ARG A 238 -22.33 19.12 2.66
C ARG A 238 -23.18 18.71 1.46
N ARG A 239 -24.50 18.88 1.54
CA ARG A 239 -25.42 18.55 0.43
C ARG A 239 -25.11 19.35 -0.84
N ARG A 240 -24.78 20.63 -0.68
CA ARG A 240 -24.37 21.49 -1.80
C ARG A 240 -23.09 20.98 -2.45
N LEU A 241 -22.08 20.63 -1.65
CA LEU A 241 -20.83 20.07 -2.14
C LEU A 241 -21.04 18.72 -2.83
N GLU A 242 -21.81 17.79 -2.23
CA GLU A 242 -22.15 16.49 -2.83
C GLU A 242 -22.85 16.64 -4.19
N ARG A 243 -23.77 17.61 -4.33
CA ARG A 243 -24.42 17.92 -5.61
C ARG A 243 -23.41 18.39 -6.67
N GLN A 244 -22.47 19.27 -6.31
CA GLN A 244 -21.44 19.72 -7.24
C GLN A 244 -20.48 18.60 -7.61
N LEU A 245 -20.05 17.80 -6.62
CA LEU A 245 -19.22 16.61 -6.84
C LEU A 245 -19.92 15.65 -7.81
N ARG A 246 -21.21 15.37 -7.61
CA ARG A 246 -21.99 14.54 -8.53
C ARG A 246 -21.99 15.09 -9.95
N CYS A 247 -22.12 16.41 -10.12
CA CYS A 247 -22.08 17.06 -11.42
C CYS A 247 -20.72 16.88 -12.13
N GLU A 248 -19.62 17.13 -11.41
CA GLU A 248 -18.27 16.98 -11.95
C GLU A 248 -17.94 15.52 -12.26
N LEU A 249 -18.25 14.59 -11.34
CA LEU A 249 -18.02 13.16 -11.54
C LEU A 249 -18.79 12.63 -12.75
N ASN A 250 -20.06 13.01 -12.90
CA ASN A 250 -20.84 12.65 -14.09
C ASN A 250 -20.23 13.23 -15.37
N SER A 251 -19.76 14.47 -15.35
CA SER A 251 -19.15 15.11 -16.52
C SER A 251 -17.84 14.43 -16.91
N GLN A 252 -16.99 14.07 -15.94
CA GLN A 252 -15.77 13.30 -16.19
C GLN A 252 -16.07 11.89 -16.71
N ILE A 253 -17.09 11.21 -16.16
CA ILE A 253 -17.52 9.89 -16.66
C ILE A 253 -18.04 9.99 -18.09
N GLN A 254 -18.90 10.97 -18.41
CA GLN A 254 -19.40 11.18 -19.77
C GLN A 254 -18.26 11.47 -20.74
N ARG A 255 -17.34 12.37 -20.38
CA ARG A 255 -16.15 12.65 -21.19
C ARG A 255 -15.28 11.41 -21.39
N PHE A 256 -15.10 10.59 -20.37
CA PHE A 256 -14.39 9.30 -20.50
C PHE A 256 -15.07 8.39 -21.51
N ARG A 257 -16.41 8.27 -21.48
CA ARG A 257 -17.16 7.46 -22.45
C ARG A 257 -17.03 7.98 -23.87
N GLU A 258 -17.14 9.29 -24.06
CA GLU A 258 -16.98 9.92 -25.37
C GLU A 258 -15.60 9.66 -25.96
N LEU A 259 -14.56 9.74 -25.13
CA LEU A 259 -13.17 9.54 -25.55
C LEU A 259 -12.84 8.08 -25.83
N THR A 260 -13.38 7.14 -25.06
CA THR A 260 -12.95 5.72 -25.09
C THR A 260 -13.96 4.77 -25.73
N GLY A 261 -15.23 5.16 -25.82
CA GLY A 261 -16.35 4.28 -26.19
C GLY A 261 -16.73 3.25 -25.12
N LEU A 262 -16.10 3.25 -23.94
CA LEU A 262 -16.35 2.26 -22.90
C LEU A 262 -17.64 2.59 -22.12
N THR A 263 -18.53 1.61 -22.01
CA THR A 263 -19.77 1.75 -21.22
C THR A 263 -19.62 1.24 -19.79
N ILE A 264 -18.78 0.22 -19.60
CA ILE A 264 -18.39 -0.32 -18.29
C ILE A 264 -17.22 0.48 -17.77
N ILE A 265 -17.40 1.15 -16.63
CA ILE A 265 -16.43 2.10 -16.10
C ILE A 265 -15.63 1.49 -14.96
N ALA A 266 -14.31 1.55 -15.07
CA ALA A 266 -13.37 1.37 -13.98
C ALA A 266 -12.92 2.74 -13.48
N ILE A 267 -12.90 2.95 -12.17
CA ILE A 267 -12.52 4.24 -11.55
C ILE A 267 -11.34 4.05 -10.61
N ASP A 268 -10.41 4.97 -10.73
CA ASP A 268 -9.52 5.34 -9.64
C ASP A 268 -9.46 6.86 -9.51
N GLY A 269 -8.47 7.39 -8.80
CA GLY A 269 -8.40 8.81 -8.58
C GLY A 269 -6.98 9.33 -8.47
N HIS A 270 -6.79 10.50 -9.05
CA HIS A 270 -5.61 11.34 -8.85
C HIS A 270 -5.47 11.62 -7.36
N GLN A 271 -4.27 11.41 -6.82
CA GLN A 271 -4.01 11.52 -5.37
C GLN A 271 -4.94 10.65 -4.50
N HIS A 272 -5.57 9.62 -5.08
CA HIS A 272 -6.52 8.71 -4.45
C HIS A 272 -7.78 9.39 -3.87
N VAL A 273 -8.21 10.51 -4.45
CA VAL A 273 -9.40 11.27 -3.98
C VAL A 273 -10.69 10.44 -3.99
N HIS A 274 -10.79 9.43 -4.85
CA HIS A 274 -11.93 8.54 -4.98
C HIS A 274 -12.20 7.68 -3.73
N LEU A 275 -11.22 7.53 -2.83
CA LEU A 275 -11.39 6.83 -1.55
C LEU A 275 -11.84 7.75 -0.41
N VAL A 276 -11.87 9.08 -0.62
CA VAL A 276 -12.35 10.03 0.39
C VAL A 276 -13.85 9.83 0.61
N PRO A 277 -14.34 9.74 1.87
CA PRO A 277 -15.71 9.26 2.12
C PRO A 277 -16.81 10.02 1.37
N ILE A 278 -16.78 11.36 1.33
CA ILE A 278 -17.78 12.16 0.60
C ILE A 278 -17.75 11.90 -0.91
N VAL A 279 -16.58 11.63 -1.49
CA VAL A 279 -16.43 11.33 -2.92
C VAL A 279 -16.89 9.90 -3.19
N LEU A 280 -16.48 8.95 -2.34
CA LEU A 280 -16.90 7.55 -2.42
C LEU A 280 -18.42 7.41 -2.29
N ASP A 281 -19.07 8.20 -1.43
CA ASP A 281 -20.53 8.27 -1.31
C ASP A 281 -21.16 8.55 -2.69
N VAL A 282 -20.70 9.61 -3.36
CA VAL A 282 -21.20 10.02 -4.68
C VAL A 282 -20.89 8.99 -5.76
N ILE A 283 -19.69 8.41 -5.78
CA ILE A 283 -19.31 7.36 -6.74
C ILE A 283 -20.26 6.16 -6.62
N LEU A 284 -20.55 5.70 -5.40
CA LEU A 284 -21.39 4.53 -5.18
C LEU A 284 -22.86 4.80 -5.49
N GLU A 285 -23.33 6.02 -5.29
CA GLU A 285 -24.67 6.43 -5.75
C GLU A 285 -24.78 6.44 -7.27
N LEU A 286 -23.72 6.88 -7.96
CA LEU A 286 -23.66 6.89 -9.42
C LEU A 286 -23.41 5.50 -10.02
N ALA A 287 -22.91 4.54 -9.25
CA ALA A 287 -22.41 3.28 -9.79
C ALA A 287 -23.43 2.49 -10.63
N PRO A 288 -24.70 2.30 -10.19
CA PRO A 288 -25.69 1.57 -10.97
C PRO A 288 -26.06 2.28 -12.28
N GLU A 289 -26.27 3.60 -12.22
CA GLU A 289 -26.69 4.42 -13.37
C GLU A 289 -25.57 4.63 -14.38
N GLN A 290 -24.33 4.72 -13.88
CA GLN A 290 -23.14 5.01 -14.69
C GLN A 290 -22.33 3.76 -15.04
N GLY A 291 -22.83 2.55 -14.78
CA GLY A 291 -22.12 1.31 -15.14
C GLY A 291 -20.72 1.20 -14.50
N ILE A 292 -20.54 1.77 -13.31
CA ILE A 292 -19.27 1.68 -12.58
C ILE A 292 -19.18 0.28 -11.98
N SER A 293 -18.31 -0.55 -12.55
CA SER A 293 -18.17 -1.96 -12.16
C SER A 293 -16.93 -2.24 -11.34
N TRP A 294 -15.95 -1.32 -11.35
CA TRP A 294 -14.69 -1.52 -10.67
C TRP A 294 -14.16 -0.22 -10.05
N LEU A 295 -13.64 -0.31 -8.83
CA LEU A 295 -12.99 0.80 -8.14
C LEU A 295 -11.66 0.38 -7.51
N ARG A 296 -10.60 1.14 -7.76
CA ARG A 296 -9.27 0.88 -7.20
C ARG A 296 -9.26 1.05 -5.69
N THR A 297 -8.82 0.03 -4.95
CA THR A 297 -8.44 0.18 -3.54
C THR A 297 -6.93 0.14 -3.39
N THR A 298 -6.45 0.69 -2.28
CA THR A 298 -5.01 0.83 -2.03
C THR A 298 -4.54 -0.14 -0.95
N ALA A 299 -5.11 -1.35 -0.87
CA ALA A 299 -4.81 -2.38 0.14
C ALA A 299 -3.35 -2.88 0.06
N GLU A 300 -2.39 -2.04 0.40
CA GLU A 300 -0.96 -2.27 0.15
C GLU A 300 -0.34 -3.11 1.27
N PRO A 301 0.15 -4.32 0.96
CA PRO A 301 0.90 -5.10 1.94
C PRO A 301 2.28 -4.47 2.15
N LEU A 302 2.76 -4.48 3.39
CA LEU A 302 4.13 -4.05 3.69
C LEU A 302 5.13 -5.00 3.00
N PRO A 303 5.97 -4.52 2.06
CA PRO A 303 6.91 -5.36 1.35
C PRO A 303 7.95 -5.95 2.29
N THR A 304 8.50 -7.11 1.94
CA THR A 304 9.57 -7.76 2.70
C THR A 304 10.88 -7.76 1.92
N GLY A 305 12.01 -8.00 2.60
CA GLY A 305 13.33 -8.04 1.96
C GLY A 305 14.00 -6.68 1.72
N LEU A 306 13.32 -5.56 2.03
CA LEU A 306 13.90 -4.22 1.94
C LEU A 306 14.85 -3.93 3.10
N SER A 307 15.94 -3.21 2.80
CA SER A 307 16.86 -2.69 3.83
C SER A 307 16.22 -1.53 4.62
N SER A 308 16.72 -1.29 5.83
CA SER A 308 16.21 -0.26 6.75
C SER A 308 16.23 1.16 6.16
N ARG A 309 17.17 1.46 5.27
CA ARG A 309 17.26 2.79 4.61
C ARG A 309 15.98 3.15 3.87
N TYR A 310 15.35 2.20 3.17
CA TYR A 310 14.12 2.47 2.42
C TYR A 310 12.96 2.76 3.37
N TRP A 311 12.89 2.07 4.50
CA TRP A 311 11.87 2.33 5.52
C TRP A 311 12.02 3.72 6.13
N LEU A 312 13.26 4.20 6.32
CA LEU A 312 13.53 5.56 6.74
C LEU A 312 13.07 6.57 5.66
N THR A 313 13.39 6.32 4.39
CA THR A 313 12.91 7.15 3.27
C THR A 313 11.39 7.24 3.21
N ALA A 314 10.69 6.12 3.40
CA ALA A 314 9.23 6.11 3.45
C ALA A 314 8.68 6.92 4.63
N LEU A 315 9.41 7.02 5.74
CA LEU A 315 9.02 7.84 6.90
C LEU A 315 9.22 9.32 6.60
N THR A 316 10.41 9.69 6.11
CA THR A 316 10.78 11.09 5.85
C THR A 316 9.97 11.72 4.73
N ASN A 317 9.56 10.93 3.72
CA ASN A 317 8.80 11.44 2.57
C ASN A 317 7.27 11.36 2.78
N GLY A 318 6.80 11.06 4.00
CA GLY A 318 5.38 10.97 4.33
C GLY A 318 4.66 9.72 3.77
N GLY A 319 5.38 8.81 3.11
CA GLY A 319 4.84 7.58 2.53
C GLY A 319 4.14 6.68 3.55
N TRP A 320 4.67 6.58 4.78
CA TRP A 320 4.01 5.86 5.87
C TRP A 320 2.69 6.47 6.33
N LEU A 321 2.65 7.80 6.44
CA LEU A 321 1.42 8.50 6.82
C LEU A 321 0.37 8.32 5.72
N LYS A 322 0.77 8.52 4.46
CA LYS A 322 -0.08 8.29 3.28
C LYS A 322 -0.62 6.86 3.26
N TRP A 323 0.26 5.87 3.45
CA TRP A 323 -0.12 4.45 3.56
C TRP A 323 -1.14 4.25 4.67
N LEU A 324 -0.87 4.71 5.90
CA LEU A 324 -1.76 4.51 7.04
C LEU A 324 -3.16 5.08 6.79
N VAL A 325 -3.25 6.31 6.29
CA VAL A 325 -4.55 6.95 5.96
C VAL A 325 -5.29 6.13 4.91
N LEU A 326 -4.62 5.76 3.81
CA LEU A 326 -5.23 5.04 2.70
C LEU A 326 -5.61 3.59 3.03
N GLN A 327 -4.88 2.91 3.93
CA GLN A 327 -5.27 1.61 4.45
C GLN A 327 -6.59 1.68 5.22
N ASN A 328 -6.79 2.75 6.01
CA ASN A 328 -8.02 2.95 6.76
C ASN A 328 -9.20 3.26 5.82
N LEU A 329 -9.00 4.15 4.85
CA LEU A 329 -10.03 4.46 3.84
C LEU A 329 -10.39 3.22 3.01
N THR A 330 -9.41 2.43 2.59
CA THR A 330 -9.65 1.15 1.92
C THR A 330 -10.48 0.20 2.78
N ARG A 331 -10.16 0.07 4.08
CA ARG A 331 -10.94 -0.78 5.00
C ARG A 331 -12.39 -0.33 5.11
N MET A 332 -12.63 0.98 5.10
CA MET A 332 -13.99 1.55 5.11
C MET A 332 -14.71 1.36 3.77
N ALA A 333 -13.98 1.43 2.65
CA ALA A 333 -14.55 1.31 1.30
C ALA A 333 -14.98 -0.13 0.97
N LEU A 334 -14.14 -1.13 1.28
CA LEU A 334 -14.38 -2.54 0.91
C LEU A 334 -15.79 -3.08 1.19
N PRO A 335 -16.37 -2.97 2.40
CA PRO A 335 -17.73 -3.48 2.65
C PRO A 335 -18.80 -2.72 1.86
N ARG A 336 -18.55 -1.45 1.52
CA ARG A 336 -19.47 -0.62 0.75
C ARG A 336 -19.42 -0.95 -0.74
N LEU A 337 -18.23 -1.19 -1.28
CA LEU A 337 -18.05 -1.72 -2.64
C LEU A 337 -18.77 -3.06 -2.80
N GLY A 338 -18.62 -3.97 -1.82
CA GLY A 338 -19.32 -5.26 -1.84
C GLY A 338 -20.85 -5.11 -1.85
N LYS A 339 -21.42 -4.19 -1.06
CA LYS A 339 -22.86 -3.89 -1.08
C LYS A 339 -23.34 -3.29 -2.39
N ALA A 340 -22.51 -2.47 -3.04
CA ALA A 340 -22.80 -1.85 -4.33
C ALA A 340 -22.47 -2.74 -5.55
N LEU A 341 -22.00 -3.98 -5.32
CA LEU A 341 -21.55 -4.91 -6.36
C LEU A 341 -20.43 -4.35 -7.26
N VAL A 342 -19.60 -3.46 -6.71
CA VAL A 342 -18.43 -2.88 -7.39
C VAL A 342 -17.19 -3.72 -7.06
N ALA A 343 -16.54 -4.26 -8.09
CA ALA A 343 -15.31 -5.02 -7.98
C ALA A 343 -14.11 -4.14 -7.59
N THR A 344 -13.01 -4.76 -7.15
CA THR A 344 -11.77 -4.04 -6.79
C THR A 344 -10.56 -4.95 -6.93
N ASN A 345 -9.35 -4.39 -7.06
CA ASN A 345 -8.10 -5.14 -7.00
C ASN A 345 -7.92 -5.81 -5.63
N ALA A 346 -7.40 -7.04 -5.63
CA ALA A 346 -7.17 -7.78 -4.40
C ALA A 346 -6.15 -7.12 -3.47
N ARG A 347 -5.09 -6.57 -4.07
CA ARG A 347 -4.01 -5.82 -3.40
C ARG A 347 -3.48 -4.75 -4.33
N PHE A 348 -2.73 -3.84 -3.74
CA PHE A 348 -2.14 -2.70 -4.41
C PHE A 348 -0.69 -2.55 -3.98
N ALA A 349 0.17 -1.94 -4.79
CA ALA A 349 1.45 -1.42 -4.32
C ALA A 349 1.86 -0.17 -5.10
N GLY A 350 2.51 0.78 -4.41
CA GLY A 350 2.90 2.08 -4.96
C GLY A 350 2.55 3.29 -4.08
N VAL A 351 2.02 3.08 -2.86
CA VAL A 351 1.77 4.19 -1.92
C VAL A 351 3.00 4.47 -1.06
N LEU A 352 3.56 3.44 -0.41
CA LEU A 352 4.67 3.59 0.54
C LEU A 352 5.89 4.29 -0.05
N PHE A 353 6.21 3.99 -1.30
CA PHE A 353 7.34 4.56 -2.06
C PHE A 353 6.84 5.36 -3.26
N THR A 354 5.72 6.06 -3.10
CA THR A 354 5.08 6.89 -4.14
C THR A 354 6.13 7.71 -4.90
N GLY A 355 6.14 7.60 -6.23
CA GLY A 355 7.09 8.32 -7.09
C GLY A 355 8.54 7.86 -7.02
N GLN A 356 8.84 6.79 -6.29
CA GLN A 356 10.18 6.21 -6.14
C GLN A 356 10.12 4.67 -6.29
N MET A 357 9.19 4.19 -7.11
CA MET A 357 8.99 2.76 -7.38
C MET A 357 10.04 2.25 -8.38
N VAL A 358 11.31 2.32 -7.99
CA VAL A 358 12.45 1.81 -8.77
C VAL A 358 13.14 0.65 -8.06
N ASP A 359 13.97 -0.10 -8.80
CA ASP A 359 14.92 -1.09 -8.27
C ASP A 359 14.36 -1.99 -7.14
N ALA A 360 14.88 -1.83 -5.92
CA ALA A 360 14.57 -2.68 -4.78
C ALA A 360 13.13 -2.50 -4.27
N PRO A 361 12.61 -1.27 -4.01
CA PRO A 361 11.19 -1.03 -3.75
C PRO A 361 10.25 -1.70 -4.76
N LEU A 362 10.49 -1.48 -6.06
CA LEU A 362 9.67 -2.05 -7.13
C LEU A 362 9.66 -3.58 -7.11
N LYS A 363 10.84 -4.20 -7.05
CA LYS A 363 10.98 -5.66 -7.00
C LYS A 363 10.35 -6.24 -5.73
N ALA A 364 10.53 -5.60 -4.59
CA ALA A 364 9.96 -6.07 -3.33
C ALA A 364 8.42 -5.99 -3.34
N ALA A 365 7.86 -4.91 -3.86
CA ALA A 365 6.42 -4.76 -4.07
C ALA A 365 5.87 -5.83 -5.03
N TRP A 366 6.52 -6.02 -6.19
CA TRP A 366 6.13 -7.05 -7.16
C TRP A 366 6.10 -8.45 -6.55
N GLN A 367 7.16 -8.83 -5.82
CA GLN A 367 7.23 -10.12 -5.16
C GLN A 367 6.21 -10.26 -4.01
N GLU A 368 5.89 -9.18 -3.31
CA GLU A 368 4.83 -9.18 -2.32
C GLU A 368 3.48 -9.47 -2.97
N LEU A 369 3.17 -8.80 -4.08
CA LEU A 369 1.90 -9.00 -4.81
C LEU A 369 1.79 -10.40 -5.41
N LYS A 370 2.88 -10.99 -5.95
CA LYS A 370 2.91 -12.39 -6.43
C LYS A 370 2.55 -13.42 -5.36
N SER A 371 2.74 -13.08 -4.07
CA SER A 371 2.44 -13.99 -2.96
C SER A 371 0.96 -14.00 -2.55
N VAL A 372 0.15 -13.14 -3.16
CA VAL A 372 -1.25 -12.93 -2.77
C VAL A 372 -2.19 -13.77 -3.62
N SER A 373 -3.02 -14.57 -2.93
CA SER A 373 -4.19 -15.21 -3.51
C SER A 373 -5.38 -14.26 -3.51
N PHE A 374 -6.20 -14.32 -4.55
CA PHE A 374 -7.46 -13.59 -4.63
C PHE A 374 -8.54 -14.47 -5.25
N SER A 375 -9.80 -14.06 -5.09
CA SER A 375 -10.95 -14.72 -5.70
C SER A 375 -11.99 -13.66 -6.08
N PRO A 376 -12.81 -13.91 -7.12
CA PRO A 376 -13.90 -13.00 -7.47
C PRO A 376 -14.78 -12.66 -6.25
N PRO A 377 -15.28 -11.42 -6.13
CA PRO A 377 -15.26 -10.35 -7.14
C PRO A 377 -13.96 -9.52 -7.16
N GLN A 378 -12.91 -9.92 -6.44
CA GLN A 378 -11.62 -9.22 -6.51
C GLN A 378 -10.90 -9.51 -7.83
N THR A 379 -10.25 -8.50 -8.39
CA THR A 379 -9.36 -8.63 -9.55
C THR A 379 -7.91 -8.83 -9.12
N GLN A 380 -7.03 -9.02 -10.10
CA GLN A 380 -5.60 -9.23 -9.88
C GLN A 380 -4.97 -8.12 -9.01
N PRO A 381 -3.93 -8.43 -8.21
CA PRO A 381 -3.14 -7.42 -7.53
C PRO A 381 -2.56 -6.39 -8.51
N LEU A 382 -2.56 -5.13 -8.14
CA LEU A 382 -2.14 -4.02 -9.00
C LEU A 382 -0.83 -3.40 -8.50
N LEU A 383 0.16 -3.25 -9.38
CA LEU A 383 1.39 -2.51 -9.11
C LEU A 383 1.35 -1.19 -9.88
N LEU A 384 1.33 -0.07 -9.16
CA LEU A 384 1.32 1.28 -9.72
C LEU A 384 2.74 1.76 -10.06
N SER A 385 2.83 2.47 -11.18
CA SER A 385 3.98 3.29 -11.58
C SER A 385 3.52 4.62 -12.20
N HIS A 386 4.42 5.59 -12.32
CA HIS A 386 4.16 6.90 -12.93
C HIS A 386 5.22 7.22 -14.00
N PRO A 387 5.33 6.40 -15.06
CA PRO A 387 6.38 6.55 -16.05
C PRO A 387 6.16 7.82 -16.91
N ALA A 388 7.24 8.53 -17.21
CA ALA A 388 7.22 9.64 -18.17
C ALA A 388 8.53 9.73 -18.95
N ALA A 389 8.46 10.24 -20.17
CA ALA A 389 9.63 10.70 -20.91
C ALA A 389 10.12 12.05 -20.33
N PRO A 390 11.33 12.52 -20.66
CA PRO A 390 11.75 13.87 -20.32
C PRO A 390 10.78 14.92 -20.89
N LEU A 391 10.35 15.88 -20.06
CA LEU A 391 9.47 16.96 -20.50
C LEU A 391 10.23 17.94 -21.40
N LYS A 392 9.58 18.39 -22.47
CA LYS A 392 10.06 19.53 -23.26
C LYS A 392 9.77 20.85 -22.53
N PRO A 393 10.55 21.93 -22.75
CA PRO A 393 10.31 23.23 -22.11
C PRO A 393 8.88 23.76 -22.30
N GLU A 394 8.29 23.55 -23.47
CA GLU A 394 6.91 23.94 -23.77
C GLU A 394 5.89 23.19 -22.90
N GLU A 395 6.11 21.90 -22.63
CA GLU A 395 5.24 21.10 -21.77
C GLU A 395 5.35 21.52 -20.30
N ILE A 396 6.53 21.94 -19.86
CA ILE A 396 6.72 22.48 -18.51
C ILE A 396 5.96 23.80 -18.37
N ASN A 397 6.02 24.66 -19.38
CA ASN A 397 5.49 26.03 -19.33
C ASN A 397 4.00 26.12 -19.64
N LYS A 398 3.47 25.28 -20.53
CA LYS A 398 2.06 25.28 -20.95
C LYS A 398 1.33 23.99 -20.58
N GLY A 399 2.00 22.84 -20.67
CA GLY A 399 1.36 21.54 -20.42
C GLY A 399 0.93 21.32 -18.96
N LEU A 400 1.56 22.01 -18.01
CA LEU A 400 1.29 21.86 -16.56
C LEU A 400 0.66 23.10 -15.91
N THR A 401 0.21 24.09 -16.68
CA THR A 401 -0.40 25.33 -16.12
C THR A 401 -1.66 25.07 -15.32
N ASP A 402 -2.46 24.11 -15.76
CA ASP A 402 -3.68 23.70 -15.08
C ASP A 402 -3.42 22.70 -13.96
N PHE A 403 -2.20 22.18 -13.85
CA PHE A 403 -1.78 21.17 -12.85
C PHE A 403 -0.66 21.69 -11.93
N PRO A 404 -0.89 22.80 -11.18
CA PRO A 404 0.15 23.45 -10.38
C PRO A 404 0.58 22.62 -9.16
N LEU A 405 -0.30 21.81 -8.57
CA LEU A 405 0.00 21.05 -7.34
C LEU A 405 0.99 19.93 -7.63
N SER A 406 0.84 19.27 -8.78
CA SER A 406 1.67 18.13 -9.15
C SER A 406 2.83 18.50 -10.07
N ARG A 407 3.03 19.79 -10.40
CA ARG A 407 4.11 20.25 -11.30
C ARG A 407 5.49 19.76 -10.90
N THR A 408 5.83 19.82 -9.60
CA THR A 408 7.11 19.34 -9.06
C THR A 408 7.28 17.83 -9.23
N PHE A 409 6.20 17.07 -8.98
CA PHE A 409 6.20 15.62 -9.14
C PHE A 409 6.30 15.22 -10.62
N PHE A 410 5.52 15.86 -11.49
CA PHE A 410 5.50 15.58 -12.92
C PHE A 410 6.80 15.95 -13.64
N SER A 411 7.52 16.94 -13.12
CA SER A 411 8.84 17.33 -13.61
C SER A 411 9.99 16.54 -12.99
N SER A 412 9.69 15.60 -12.08
CA SER A 412 10.71 14.83 -11.38
C SER A 412 11.40 13.82 -12.30
N SER A 413 12.73 13.76 -12.21
CA SER A 413 13.56 12.75 -12.90
C SER A 413 13.21 11.30 -12.51
N TRP A 414 12.55 11.13 -11.37
CA TRP A 414 12.08 9.83 -10.90
C TRP A 414 11.08 9.17 -11.85
N ARG A 415 10.26 9.94 -12.58
CA ARG A 415 9.30 9.37 -13.54
C ARG A 415 9.99 8.69 -14.72
N GLN A 416 11.13 9.24 -15.17
CA GLN A 416 11.97 8.61 -16.19
C GLN A 416 12.66 7.36 -15.63
N LEU A 417 13.09 7.39 -14.36
CA LEU A 417 13.67 6.21 -13.70
C LEU A 417 12.63 5.10 -13.52
N GLU A 418 11.39 5.42 -13.14
CA GLU A 418 10.30 4.45 -13.06
C GLU A 418 10.00 3.83 -14.43
N TRP A 419 9.97 4.64 -15.50
CA TRP A 419 9.82 4.13 -16.87
C TRP A 419 10.86 3.07 -17.21
N GLN A 420 12.14 3.34 -16.92
CA GLN A 420 13.22 2.37 -17.15
C GLN A 420 13.14 1.15 -16.22
N ALA A 421 12.72 1.33 -14.98
CA ALA A 421 12.58 0.25 -14.01
C ALA A 421 11.48 -0.74 -14.42
N VAL A 422 10.34 -0.25 -14.93
CA VAL A 422 9.24 -1.08 -15.44
C VAL A 422 9.69 -1.91 -16.65
N LYS A 423 10.42 -1.31 -17.60
CA LYS A 423 11.01 -2.04 -18.75
C LYS A 423 11.87 -3.22 -18.29
N LYS A 424 12.74 -2.99 -17.30
CA LYS A 424 13.64 -4.01 -16.76
C LYS A 424 12.90 -5.11 -15.98
N LEU A 425 11.83 -4.76 -15.27
CA LEU A 425 11.07 -5.72 -14.46
C LEU A 425 10.49 -6.84 -15.33
N GLN A 426 9.90 -6.50 -16.49
CA GLN A 426 9.34 -7.48 -17.42
C GLN A 426 10.41 -8.33 -18.12
N ALA A 427 11.54 -7.73 -18.53
CA ALA A 427 12.66 -8.47 -19.11
C ALA A 427 13.23 -9.55 -18.16
N SER A 428 13.23 -9.27 -16.84
CA SER A 428 13.64 -10.24 -15.83
C SER A 428 12.58 -11.32 -15.53
N ALA A 429 11.31 -11.05 -15.84
CA ALA A 429 10.23 -12.01 -15.66
C ALA A 429 10.18 -13.03 -16.81
N SER A 430 10.49 -12.62 -18.04
CA SER A 430 10.51 -13.50 -19.22
C SER A 430 11.70 -14.48 -19.23
N THR A 431 12.84 -14.10 -18.62
CA THR A 431 14.03 -14.97 -18.50
C THR A 431 13.90 -16.03 -17.40
N GLN A 432 12.91 -15.93 -16.52
CA GLN A 432 12.64 -16.93 -15.47
C GLN A 432 11.54 -17.94 -15.85
N SER A 433 11.00 -17.85 -17.07
CA SER A 433 9.92 -18.70 -17.57
C SER A 433 10.32 -19.70 -18.66
N GLU A 434 11.59 -19.80 -19.02
CA GLU A 434 12.10 -20.91 -19.84
C GLU A 434 12.69 -22.00 -18.92
N PRO A 435 12.29 -23.27 -19.08
CA PRO A 435 12.65 -24.37 -18.19
C PRO A 435 14.12 -24.76 -18.24
#